data_AF-A0A9E3W2M0-F1
#
_entry.id   AF-A0A9E3W2M0-F1
#
_cell.length_a   1.000
_cell.length_b   1.000
_cell.length_c   1.000
_cell.angle_alpha   90.00
_cell.angle_beta   90.00
_cell.angle_gamma   90.00
#
_symmetry.space_group_name_H-M   'P 1'
#
loop_
_entity.id
_entity.type
_entity.pdbx_description
1 polymer ?
#
loop_
_entity_poly.entity_id
_entity_poly.type
_entity_poly.pdbx_seq_one_letter_code
_entity_poly.pdbx_strand_id
1 'polypeptide(L)' 'MDYKVFWTEEAIRNLEEIIDYLYFRWTQREVDNFKVKLSRQIDMISNNPELFPISSFQP' A
#
# COMPACT_ATOMS: atom_id res chain seq x y z
N MET A 1 0.87 -13.75 15.40
CA MET A 1 -0.46 -14.09 14.85
C MET A 1 -0.82 -12.90 14.02
N ASP A 2 -0.78 -13.03 12.72
CA ASP A 2 -0.86 -11.90 11.81
C ASP A 2 -2.34 -11.65 11.52
N TYR A 3 -2.76 -10.39 11.58
CA TYR A 3 -4.13 -10.01 11.24
C TYR A 3 -4.35 -10.20 9.74
N LYS A 4 -5.55 -10.69 9.37
CA LYS A 4 -5.93 -10.81 7.97
C LYS A 4 -6.17 -9.42 7.38
N VAL A 5 -5.41 -9.06 6.34
CA VAL A 5 -5.59 -7.82 5.60
C VAL A 5 -6.80 -7.94 4.67
N PHE A 6 -7.68 -6.95 4.73
CA PHE A 6 -8.81 -6.81 3.82
C PHE A 6 -8.67 -5.52 3.02
N TRP A 7 -8.86 -5.59 1.71
CA TRP A 7 -8.80 -4.45 0.81
C TRP A 7 -10.20 -4.03 0.41
N THR A 8 -10.48 -2.73 0.51
CA THR A 8 -11.69 -2.16 -0.09
C THR A 8 -11.53 -2.09 -1.61
N GLU A 9 -12.65 -2.09 -2.34
CA GLU A 9 -12.61 -1.91 -3.80
C GLU A 9 -11.93 -0.59 -4.20
N GLU A 10 -12.13 0.46 -3.40
CA GLU A 10 -11.47 1.75 -3.61
C GLU A 10 -9.95 1.64 -3.44
N ALA A 11 -9.46 0.93 -2.43
CA ALA A 11 -8.03 0.73 -2.23
C ALA A 11 -7.40 -0.09 -3.38
N ILE A 12 -8.14 -1.06 -3.94
CA ILE A 12 -7.70 -1.81 -5.12
C ILE A 12 -7.60 -0.88 -6.34
N ARG A 13 -8.63 -0.08 -6.62
CA ARG A 13 -8.61 0.89 -7.74
C ARG A 13 -7.47 1.91 -7.60
N ASN A 14 -7.28 2.47 -6.41
CA ASN A 14 -6.16 3.39 -6.14
C ASN A 14 -4.80 2.72 -6.40
N LEU A 15 -4.64 1.44 -6.02
CA LEU A 15 -3.40 0.71 -6.26
C LEU A 15 -3.16 0.51 -7.77
N GLU A 16 -4.20 0.16 -8.53
CA GLU A 16 -4.12 0.02 -9.99
C GLU A 16 -3.72 1.35 -10.65
N GLU A 17 -4.37 2.46 -10.29
CA GLU A 17 -4.05 3.80 -10.80
C GLU A 17 -2.60 4.22 -10.50
N ILE A 18 -2.11 3.94 -9.29
CA ILE A 18 -0.71 4.23 -8.92
C ILE A 18 0.26 3.37 -9.73
N ILE A 19 -0.03 2.08 -9.90
CA ILE A 19 0.81 1.17 -10.69
C ILE A 19 0.85 1.63 -12.15
N ASP A 20 -0.31 1.96 -12.73
CA ASP A 20 -0.40 2.46 -14.11
C ASP A 20 0.38 3.76 -14.27
N TYR A 21 0.24 4.71 -13.34
CA TYR A 21 1.03 5.93 -13.35
C TYR A 21 2.54 5.64 -13.36
N LEU A 22 3.01 4.75 -12.48
CA LEU A 22 4.43 4.37 -12.43
C LEU A 22 4.86 3.67 -13.71
N TYR A 23 4.03 2.79 -14.27
CA TYR A 23 4.35 2.07 -15.50
C TYR A 23 4.46 3.00 -16.71
N PHE A 24 3.52 3.95 -16.86
CA PHE A 24 3.49 4.85 -18.02
C PHE A 24 4.45 6.04 -17.91
N ARG A 25 4.83 6.44 -16.68
CA ARG A 25 5.65 7.64 -16.44
C ARG A 25 7.07 7.34 -15.97
N TRP A 26 7.33 6.12 -15.53
CA TRP A 26 8.61 5.68 -14.99
C TRP A 26 9.03 4.34 -15.58
N THR A 27 10.04 3.72 -14.99
CA THR A 27 10.55 2.43 -15.44
C THR A 27 9.90 1.29 -14.67
N GLN A 28 9.91 0.08 -15.25
CA GLN A 28 9.47 -1.14 -14.55
C GLN A 28 10.12 -1.31 -13.17
N ARG A 29 11.40 -0.91 -13.03
CA ARG A 29 12.12 -0.91 -11.75
C ARG A 29 11.40 -0.11 -10.67
N GLU A 30 10.80 1.03 -11.01
CA GLU A 30 10.07 1.84 -10.04
C GLU A 30 8.74 1.22 -9.64
N VAL A 31 8.05 0.54 -10.56
CA VAL A 31 6.86 -0.28 -10.27
C VAL A 31 7.21 -1.39 -9.27
N ASP A 32 8.31 -2.11 -9.52
CA ASP A 32 8.74 -3.22 -8.66
C ASP A 32 9.19 -2.71 -7.28
N ASN A 33 9.94 -1.61 -7.24
CA ASN A 33 10.34 -0.96 -5.99
C ASN A 33 9.12 -0.54 -5.17
N PHE A 34 8.09 0.02 -5.81
CA PHE A 34 6.86 0.43 -5.14
C PHE A 34 6.14 -0.79 -4.53
N LYS A 35 5.95 -1.86 -5.31
CA LYS A 35 5.31 -3.10 -4.83
C LYS A 35 6.04 -3.68 -3.62
N VAL A 36 7.38 -3.73 -3.66
CA VAL A 36 8.19 -4.23 -2.53
C VAL A 36 8.02 -3.34 -1.30
N LYS A 37 8.06 -2.02 -1.46
CA LYS A 37 7.87 -1.08 -0.34
C LYS A 37 6.48 -1.20 0.27
N LEU A 38 5.44 -1.24 -0.55
CA LEU A 38 4.05 -1.36 -0.11
C LEU A 38 3.81 -2.68 0.63
N SER A 39 4.25 -3.81 0.08
CA SER A 39 4.13 -5.13 0.73
C SER A 39 4.74 -5.12 2.12
N ARG A 40 5.96 -4.59 2.27
CA ARG A 40 6.62 -4.48 3.58
C ARG A 40 5.83 -3.66 4.58
N GLN A 41 5.20 -2.56 4.16
CA GLN A 41 4.37 -1.75 5.06
C GLN A 41 3.12 -2.52 5.50
N ILE A 42 2.46 -3.22 4.58
CA ILE A 42 1.29 -4.04 4.90
C ILE A 42 1.65 -5.18 5.85
N ASP A 43 2.79 -5.84 5.64
CA ASP A 43 3.28 -6.90 6.54
C ASP A 43 3.56 -6.36 7.95
N MET A 44 4.11 -5.15 8.05
CA MET A 44 4.32 -4.49 9.34
C MET A 44 2.99 -4.17 10.04
N ILE A 45 1.98 -3.69 9.31
CA ILE A 45 0.65 -3.37 9.85
C ILE A 45 -0.10 -4.64 10.26
N SER A 46 -0.03 -5.72 9.47
CA SER A 46 -0.68 -6.98 9.78
C SER A 46 -0.11 -7.64 11.03
N ASN A 47 1.19 -7.45 11.29
CA ASN A 47 1.87 -7.92 12.49
C ASN A 47 1.70 -6.99 13.70
N ASN A 48 1.57 -5.68 13.47
CA ASN A 48 1.42 -4.68 14.51
C ASN A 48 0.47 -3.53 14.07
N PRO A 49 -0.85 -3.68 14.26
CA PRO A 49 -1.84 -2.71 13.77
C PRO A 49 -1.71 -1.30 14.37
N GLU A 50 -1.14 -1.17 15.56
CA GLU A 50 -0.93 0.10 16.27
C GLU A 50 0.45 0.72 15.98
N LEU A 51 1.20 0.18 15.01
CA LEU A 51 2.54 0.65 14.67
C LEU A 51 2.59 2.12 14.24
N PHE A 52 1.57 2.57 13.50
CA PHE A 52 1.50 3.93 12.97
C PHE A 52 0.60 4.80 13.84
N PRO A 53 0.92 6.11 14.00
CA PRO A 53 0.12 7.01 14.81
C PRO A 53 -1.28 7.19 14.20
N ILE A 54 -2.28 7.32 15.08
CA ILE A 54 -3.64 7.61 14.68
C ILE A 54 -3.67 8.98 14.00
N SER A 55 -4.24 9.03 12.80
CA SER A 55 -4.47 10.29 12.10
C SER A 55 -5.60 11.07 12.78
N SER A 56 -5.35 12.32 13.14
CA SER A 56 -6.38 13.26 13.60
C SER A 56 -7.07 14.00 12.44
N PHE A 57 -6.69 13.71 11.19
CA PHE A 57 -7.26 14.36 10.00
C PHE A 57 -8.63 13.76 9.68
N GLN A 58 -9.62 14.63 9.53
CA GLN A 58 -10.95 14.29 9.00
C GLN A 58 -11.08 14.94 7.61
N PRO A 59 -11.06 14.13 6.53
CA PRO A 59 -11.23 14.60 5.15
C PRO A 59 -12.64 15.13 4.87
#